data_AF-A0A441V9K4-F1
#
_entry.id   AF-A0A441V9K4-F1
#
_cell.length_a   1.000
_cell.length_b   1.000
_cell.length_c   1.000
_cell.angle_alpha   90.00
_cell.angle_beta   90.00
_cell.angle_gamma   90.00
#
_symmetry.space_group_name_H-M   'P 1'
#
loop_
_entity.id
_entity.type
_entity.pdbx_description
1 polymer ?
#
loop_
_entity_poly.entity_id
_entity_poly.type
_entity_poly.pdbx_seq_one_letter_code
_entity_poly.pdbx_strand_id
1 'polypeptide(L)'
;MLTHPTLDQMHTLGLAGMATAYRELAEQIHGNDLSFDERLGLMLDREIALRTDKRLTNRLATAKLRFANASIEDIDFSTHRGLDRRNVLSLAQGAWLKANENLILTGQTGTGKTWIACAFGRQAARLDYSVLYVRMPRLFEDLALARLDGRFPRLIDKLARVQLLILDDWGTHTLSDRQRLDLLEIFEERYRRKSTLITAQIPVAAWHEMIGEATLADAILDRIVHNAHRITLEGDSMRKRKTPTLLTDGEITEINHS
;
A
#
# COMPACT_ATOMS: atom_id res chain seq x y z
N MET A 1 -15.55 9.41 45.27
CA MET A 1 -16.32 10.14 44.24
C MET A 1 -16.76 9.15 43.19
N LEU A 2 -18.02 9.20 42.77
CA LEU A 2 -18.65 8.27 41.82
C LEU A 2 -18.06 8.45 40.42
N THR A 3 -16.94 7.79 40.13
CA THR A 3 -16.27 7.76 38.81
C THR A 3 -16.96 6.84 37.79
N HIS A 4 -17.87 5.97 38.26
CA HIS A 4 -18.54 4.96 37.44
C HIS A 4 -19.44 5.53 36.31
N PRO A 5 -20.39 6.46 36.56
CA PRO A 5 -21.34 6.88 35.52
C PRO A 5 -20.66 7.61 34.35
N THR A 6 -19.63 8.42 34.61
CA THR A 6 -18.90 9.13 33.56
C THR A 6 -18.09 8.18 32.68
N LEU A 7 -17.44 7.17 33.27
CA LEU A 7 -16.73 6.12 32.52
C LEU A 7 -17.71 5.29 31.68
N ASP A 8 -18.86 4.91 32.24
CA ASP A 8 -19.90 4.15 31.53
C ASP A 8 -20.47 4.94 30.33
N GLN A 9 -20.67 6.25 30.50
CA GLN A 9 -21.06 7.17 29.43
C GLN A 9 -19.98 7.26 28.34
N MET A 10 -18.70 7.40 28.71
CA MET A 10 -17.59 7.43 27.75
C MET A 10 -17.52 6.13 26.94
N HIS A 11 -17.69 4.98 27.57
CA HIS A 11 -17.71 3.69 26.87
C HIS A 11 -18.92 3.57 25.93
N THR A 12 -20.10 4.05 26.33
CA THR A 12 -21.30 4.06 25.48
C THR A 12 -21.13 4.95 24.25
N LEU A 13 -20.42 6.07 24.38
CA LEU A 13 -20.07 6.97 23.27
C LEU A 13 -18.88 6.45 22.43
N GLY A 14 -18.26 5.33 22.80
CA GLY A 14 -17.09 4.78 22.12
C GLY A 14 -15.81 5.58 22.33
N LEU A 15 -15.73 6.35 23.42
CA LEU A 15 -14.59 7.20 23.82
C LEU A 15 -13.60 6.42 24.69
N ALA A 16 -13.10 5.28 24.19
CA ALA A 16 -12.30 4.35 24.98
C ALA A 16 -10.92 4.90 25.39
N GLY A 17 -10.30 5.73 24.56
CA GLY A 17 -9.04 6.41 24.85
C GLY A 17 -9.21 7.46 25.94
N MET A 18 -10.29 8.25 25.84
CA MET A 18 -10.66 9.23 26.87
C MET A 18 -11.00 8.56 28.20
N ALA A 19 -11.73 7.43 28.20
CA ALA A 19 -12.03 6.67 29.42
C ALA A 19 -10.75 6.15 30.11
N THR A 20 -9.77 5.70 29.31
CA THR A 20 -8.48 5.25 29.83
C THR A 20 -7.70 6.41 30.47
N ALA A 21 -7.56 7.53 29.75
CA ALA A 21 -6.89 8.72 30.25
C ALA A 21 -7.58 9.31 31.49
N TYR A 22 -8.91 9.32 31.52
CA TYR A 22 -9.69 9.77 32.68
C TYR A 22 -9.36 8.97 33.94
N ARG A 23 -9.22 7.64 33.82
CA ARG A 23 -8.84 6.77 34.94
C ARG A 23 -7.41 7.03 35.39
N GLU A 24 -6.46 7.11 34.46
CA GLU A 24 -5.05 7.38 34.73
C GLU A 24 -4.87 8.73 35.45
N LEU A 25 -5.56 9.79 34.99
CA LEU A 25 -5.53 11.12 35.60
C LEU A 25 -6.20 11.15 36.98
N ALA A 26 -7.24 10.34 37.20
CA ALA A 26 -7.90 10.23 38.50
C ALA A 26 -7.04 9.50 39.56
N GLU A 27 -6.14 8.63 39.12
CA GLU A 27 -5.21 7.89 39.99
C GLU A 27 -3.93 8.68 40.33
N GLN A 28 -3.61 9.74 39.58
CA GLN A 28 -2.43 10.58 39.82
C GLN A 28 -2.64 11.56 41.00
N ILE A 29 -1.82 11.40 42.06
CA ILE A 29 -1.84 12.21 43.29
C ILE A 29 -1.55 13.71 43.03
N HIS A 30 -0.83 14.03 41.95
CA HIS A 30 -0.51 15.40 41.50
C HIS A 30 -1.37 15.90 40.32
N GLY A 31 -2.46 15.22 39.97
CA GLY A 31 -3.35 15.63 38.88
C GLY A 31 -4.04 16.99 39.08
N ASN A 32 -3.83 17.64 40.23
CA ASN A 32 -4.34 18.97 40.58
C ASN A 32 -3.50 20.14 40.02
N ASP A 33 -2.28 19.91 39.52
CA ASP A 33 -1.47 20.96 38.90
C ASP A 33 -1.94 21.31 37.49
N LEU A 34 -2.76 20.45 36.87
CA LEU A 34 -3.35 20.67 35.56
C LEU A 34 -4.72 21.34 35.68
N SER A 35 -4.91 22.40 34.90
CA SER A 35 -6.21 23.01 34.69
C SER A 35 -7.22 22.01 34.12
N PHE A 36 -8.51 22.37 34.17
CA PHE A 36 -9.55 21.57 33.51
C PHE A 36 -9.26 21.39 32.01
N ASP A 37 -8.89 22.47 31.33
CA ASP A 37 -8.65 22.47 29.89
C ASP A 37 -7.46 21.59 29.51
N GLU A 38 -6.39 21.58 30.30
CA GLU A 38 -5.23 20.70 30.06
C GLU A 38 -5.60 19.22 30.24
N ARG A 39 -6.36 18.88 31.29
CA ARG A 39 -6.83 17.50 31.52
C ARG A 39 -7.78 17.04 30.41
N LEU A 40 -8.69 17.92 29.98
CA LEU A 40 -9.59 17.64 28.86
C LEU A 40 -8.81 17.48 27.55
N GLY A 41 -7.81 18.33 27.30
CA GLY A 41 -6.90 18.23 26.16
C GLY A 41 -6.21 16.86 26.10
N LEU A 42 -5.58 16.44 27.20
CA LEU A 42 -4.91 15.13 27.28
C LEU A 42 -5.86 13.95 27.02
N MET A 43 -7.07 14.02 27.56
CA MET A 43 -8.11 13.01 27.34
C MET A 43 -8.53 12.93 25.86
N LEU A 44 -8.74 14.08 25.21
CA LEU A 44 -9.09 14.15 23.79
C LEU A 44 -7.94 13.67 22.91
N ASP A 45 -6.71 14.07 23.21
CA ASP A 45 -5.50 13.63 22.50
C ASP A 45 -5.36 12.10 22.56
N ARG A 46 -5.63 11.49 23.73
CA ARG A 46 -5.61 10.03 23.89
C ARG A 46 -6.66 9.34 23.01
N GLU A 47 -7.86 9.90 22.94
CA GLU A 47 -8.93 9.38 22.07
C GLU A 47 -8.57 9.52 20.59
N ILE A 48 -8.05 10.67 20.18
CA ILE A 48 -7.62 10.94 18.79
C ILE A 48 -6.50 9.98 18.39
N ALA A 49 -5.51 9.77 19.26
CA ALA A 49 -4.41 8.82 19.04
C ALA A 49 -4.95 7.40 18.86
N LEU A 50 -5.80 6.93 19.77
CA LEU A 50 -6.39 5.59 19.71
C LEU A 50 -7.19 5.37 18.41
N ARG A 51 -8.01 6.36 18.01
CA ARG A 51 -8.78 6.29 16.75
C ARG A 51 -7.88 6.27 15.53
N THR A 52 -6.83 7.09 15.53
CA THR A 52 -5.87 7.16 14.43
C THR A 52 -5.12 5.84 14.26
N ASP A 53 -4.66 5.25 15.36
CA ASP A 53 -3.97 3.95 15.35
C ASP A 53 -4.89 2.82 14.90
N LYS A 54 -6.13 2.79 15.38
CA LYS A 54 -7.14 1.80 14.97
C LYS A 54 -7.46 1.93 13.49
N ARG A 55 -7.62 3.15 12.98
CA ARG A 55 -7.88 3.43 11.57
C ARG A 55 -6.71 2.99 10.70
N LEU A 56 -5.47 3.31 11.08
CA LEU A 56 -4.27 2.86 10.37
C LEU A 56 -4.17 1.33 10.36
N THR A 57 -4.35 0.69 11.50
CA THR A 57 -4.32 -0.77 11.65
C THR A 57 -5.34 -1.45 10.74
N ASN A 58 -6.60 -0.97 10.76
CA ASN A 58 -7.65 -1.50 9.90
C ASN A 58 -7.32 -1.31 8.42
N ARG A 59 -6.81 -0.14 8.03
CA ARG A 59 -6.43 0.13 6.63
C ARG A 59 -5.32 -0.78 6.16
N LEU A 60 -4.27 -0.95 6.96
CA LEU A 60 -3.17 -1.88 6.66
C LEU A 60 -3.66 -3.33 6.54
N ALA A 61 -4.57 -3.76 7.42
CA ALA A 61 -5.19 -5.08 7.33
C ALA A 61 -6.00 -5.25 6.02
N THR A 62 -6.79 -4.24 5.65
CA THR A 62 -7.57 -4.26 4.39
C THR A 62 -6.71 -4.12 3.14
N ALA A 63 -5.52 -3.51 3.26
CA ALA A 63 -4.63 -3.28 2.14
C ALA A 63 -4.02 -4.56 1.57
N LYS A 64 -3.92 -5.62 2.39
CA LYS A 64 -3.38 -6.93 1.98
C LYS A 64 -2.02 -6.83 1.29
N LEU A 65 -1.17 -5.92 1.75
CA LEU A 65 0.18 -5.71 1.21
C LEU A 65 0.99 -7.01 1.31
N ARG A 66 1.63 -7.40 0.21
CA ARG A 66 2.49 -8.60 0.19
C ARG A 66 3.65 -8.51 1.18
N PHE A 67 4.24 -7.31 1.32
CA PHE A 67 5.27 -7.02 2.31
C PHE A 67 4.73 -5.99 3.32
N ALA A 68 4.02 -6.46 4.35
CA ALA A 68 3.35 -5.60 5.32
C ALA A 68 4.29 -4.64 6.09
N ASN A 69 5.56 -5.05 6.24
CA ASN A 69 6.59 -4.28 6.93
C ASN A 69 7.43 -3.40 5.99
N ALA A 70 7.13 -3.37 4.69
CA ALA A 70 7.85 -2.48 3.77
C ALA A 70 7.56 -1.02 4.11
N SER A 71 8.61 -0.21 4.23
CA SER A 71 8.56 1.19 4.63
C SER A 71 9.40 2.05 3.67
N ILE A 72 9.10 3.35 3.57
CA ILE A 72 9.88 4.24 2.70
C ILE A 72 11.27 4.49 3.32
N GLU A 73 11.33 4.47 4.64
CA GLU A 73 12.52 4.68 5.46
C GLU A 73 13.55 3.57 5.27
N ASP A 74 13.10 2.32 5.02
CA ASP A 74 13.98 1.16 4.79
C ASP A 74 14.43 1.01 3.32
N ILE A 75 14.16 1.99 2.44
CA ILE A 75 14.64 1.95 1.06
C ILE A 75 16.16 2.10 1.04
N ASP A 76 16.84 1.08 0.52
CA ASP A 76 18.26 1.17 0.20
C ASP A 76 18.50 2.02 -1.06
N PHE A 77 18.96 3.25 -0.85
CA PHE A 77 19.41 4.18 -1.90
C PHE A 77 20.91 4.07 -2.23
N SER A 78 21.68 3.28 -1.46
CA SER A 78 23.11 3.07 -1.72
C SER A 78 23.33 2.17 -2.94
N THR A 79 22.43 1.21 -3.15
CA THR A 79 22.46 0.35 -4.33
C THR A 79 21.99 1.11 -5.57
N HIS A 80 22.86 1.20 -6.57
CA HIS A 80 22.55 1.85 -7.84
C HIS A 80 21.44 1.10 -8.61
N ARG A 81 20.21 1.65 -8.57
CA ARG A 81 19.01 1.10 -9.22
C ARG A 81 18.19 2.15 -9.97
N GLY A 82 18.81 3.28 -10.33
CA GLY A 82 18.09 4.41 -10.95
C GLY A 82 17.09 5.11 -10.02
N LEU A 83 17.19 4.89 -8.70
CA LEU A 83 16.32 5.52 -7.70
C LEU A 83 16.86 6.88 -7.25
N ASP A 84 16.18 7.96 -7.64
CA ASP A 84 16.43 9.27 -7.06
C ASP A 84 15.75 9.40 -5.69
N ARG A 85 16.56 9.56 -4.64
CA ARG A 85 16.10 9.75 -3.26
C ARG A 85 15.18 10.96 -3.13
N ARG A 86 15.48 12.07 -3.81
CA ARG A 86 14.67 13.29 -3.71
C ARG A 86 13.28 13.05 -4.28
N ASN A 87 13.19 12.46 -5.47
CA ASN A 87 11.92 12.12 -6.11
C ASN A 87 11.10 11.14 -5.26
N VAL A 88 11.71 10.06 -4.76
CA VAL A 88 11.01 9.06 -3.92
C VAL A 88 10.43 9.69 -2.66
N LEU A 89 11.22 10.50 -1.95
CA LEU A 89 10.75 11.18 -0.74
C LEU A 89 9.67 12.23 -1.04
N SER A 90 9.74 12.91 -2.19
CA SER A 90 8.68 13.82 -2.65
C SER A 90 7.37 13.08 -2.91
N LEU A 91 7.42 11.95 -3.61
CA LEU A 91 6.25 11.09 -3.84
C LEU A 91 5.69 10.52 -2.54
N ALA A 92 6.53 10.24 -1.55
CA ALA A 92 6.13 9.73 -0.24
C ALA A 92 5.32 10.75 0.59
N GLN A 93 5.35 12.04 0.23
CA GLN A 93 4.48 13.07 0.83
C GLN A 93 3.03 12.96 0.36
N GLY A 94 2.76 12.22 -0.71
CA GLY A 94 1.39 11.92 -1.17
C GLY A 94 0.70 13.03 -1.95
N ALA A 95 1.43 14.04 -2.46
CA ALA A 95 0.85 15.08 -3.32
C ALA A 95 0.17 14.49 -4.57
N TRP A 96 0.81 13.49 -5.19
CA TRP A 96 0.27 12.76 -6.34
C TRP A 96 -1.04 12.02 -6.04
N LEU A 97 -1.20 11.50 -4.79
CA LEU A 97 -2.45 10.87 -4.35
C LEU A 97 -3.60 11.87 -4.26
N LYS A 98 -3.31 13.12 -3.86
CA LYS A 98 -4.30 14.22 -3.83
C LYS A 98 -4.69 14.66 -5.24
N ALA A 99 -3.72 14.66 -6.16
CA ALA A 99 -3.92 15.01 -7.56
C ALA A 99 -4.57 13.89 -8.41
N ASN A 100 -4.83 12.71 -7.83
CA ASN A 100 -5.30 11.52 -8.54
C ASN A 100 -4.37 11.11 -9.70
N GLU A 101 -3.07 11.27 -9.49
CA GLU A 101 -2.02 10.83 -10.40
C GLU A 101 -1.71 9.34 -10.18
N ASN A 102 -1.07 8.71 -11.16
CA ASN A 102 -0.64 7.32 -11.06
C ASN A 102 0.86 7.23 -10.77
N LEU A 103 1.32 6.06 -10.32
CA LEU A 103 2.73 5.77 -10.14
C LEU A 103 3.07 4.43 -10.81
N ILE A 104 4.02 4.45 -11.74
CA ILE A 104 4.45 3.27 -12.48
C ILE A 104 5.89 2.93 -12.08
N LEU A 105 6.08 1.70 -11.61
CA LEU A 105 7.39 1.13 -11.28
C LEU A 105 7.73 0.05 -12.32
N THR A 106 8.72 0.30 -13.18
CA THR A 106 9.23 -0.69 -14.14
C THR A 106 10.61 -1.20 -13.74
N GLY A 107 11.07 -2.29 -14.36
CA GLY A 107 12.42 -2.83 -14.13
C GLY A 107 12.47 -4.36 -14.09
N GLN A 108 13.66 -4.94 -14.15
CA GLN A 108 13.85 -6.40 -14.20
C GLN A 108 13.39 -7.13 -12.93
N THR A 109 13.29 -8.46 -12.99
CA THR A 109 12.91 -9.27 -11.83
C THR A 109 13.91 -9.11 -10.69
N GLY A 110 13.40 -8.91 -9.48
CA GLY A 110 14.23 -8.80 -8.28
C GLY A 110 14.77 -7.41 -7.96
N THR A 111 14.54 -6.39 -8.80
CA THR A 111 15.01 -5.00 -8.54
C THR A 111 14.28 -4.28 -7.39
N GLY A 112 13.22 -4.88 -6.83
CA GLY A 112 12.51 -4.38 -5.66
C GLY A 112 11.15 -3.70 -5.93
N LYS A 113 10.64 -3.71 -7.17
CA LYS A 113 9.36 -3.08 -7.56
C LYS A 113 8.21 -3.35 -6.59
N THR A 114 7.89 -4.62 -6.35
CA THR A 114 6.79 -5.03 -5.45
C THR A 114 7.00 -4.57 -4.01
N TRP A 115 8.25 -4.57 -3.54
CA TRP A 115 8.57 -4.12 -2.17
C TRP A 115 8.38 -2.61 -2.05
N ILE A 116 8.87 -1.84 -3.04
CA ILE A 116 8.68 -0.38 -3.09
C ILE A 116 7.20 -0.01 -3.23
N ALA A 117 6.44 -0.74 -4.05
CA ALA A 117 4.99 -0.58 -4.15
C ALA A 117 4.30 -0.79 -2.78
N CYS A 118 4.71 -1.81 -2.03
CA CYS A 118 4.20 -2.04 -0.67
C CYS A 118 4.62 -0.91 0.30
N ALA A 119 5.84 -0.38 0.19
CA ALA A 119 6.30 0.76 0.99
C ALA A 119 5.46 2.02 0.73
N PHE A 120 5.20 2.34 -0.54
CA PHE A 120 4.26 3.42 -0.90
C PHE A 120 2.83 3.14 -0.43
N GLY A 121 2.36 1.89 -0.52
CA GLY A 121 1.06 1.48 0.01
C GLY A 121 0.94 1.70 1.52
N ARG A 122 1.97 1.31 2.29
CA ARG A 122 2.02 1.54 3.74
C ARG A 122 2.06 3.03 4.06
N GLN A 123 2.86 3.80 3.31
CA GLN A 123 2.94 5.24 3.47
C GLN A 123 1.62 5.94 3.14
N ALA A 124 0.93 5.54 2.08
CA ALA A 124 -0.41 6.04 1.76
C ALA A 124 -1.41 5.75 2.90
N ALA A 125 -1.36 4.55 3.49
CA ALA A 125 -2.19 4.23 4.65
C ALA A 125 -1.89 5.12 5.87
N ARG A 126 -0.60 5.45 6.11
CA ARG A 126 -0.18 6.41 7.16
C ARG A 126 -0.67 7.83 6.90
N LEU A 127 -0.75 8.23 5.64
CA LEU A 127 -1.34 9.51 5.20
C LEU A 127 -2.88 9.49 5.18
N ASP A 128 -3.49 8.49 5.79
CA ASP A 128 -4.94 8.30 5.81
C ASP A 128 -5.55 8.18 4.41
N TYR A 129 -4.95 7.36 3.53
CA TYR A 129 -5.59 6.83 2.33
C TYR A 129 -6.00 5.35 2.50
N SER A 130 -7.12 4.97 1.90
CA SER A 130 -7.51 3.56 1.73
C SER A 130 -6.67 2.93 0.62
N VAL A 131 -6.14 1.74 0.88
CA VAL A 131 -5.20 1.05 -0.01
C VAL A 131 -5.71 -0.36 -0.26
N LEU A 132 -5.48 -0.89 -1.46
CA LEU A 132 -5.66 -2.31 -1.76
C LEU A 132 -4.56 -2.76 -2.71
N TYR A 133 -3.87 -3.83 -2.33
CA TYR A 133 -2.89 -4.51 -3.16
C TYR A 133 -3.50 -5.77 -3.79
N VAL A 134 -3.29 -5.92 -5.09
CA VAL A 134 -3.71 -7.10 -5.85
C VAL A 134 -2.62 -7.44 -6.87
N ARG A 135 -2.36 -8.74 -7.05
CA ARG A 135 -1.55 -9.22 -8.18
C ARG A 135 -2.42 -9.40 -9.41
N MET A 136 -1.97 -8.88 -10.55
CA MET A 136 -2.73 -8.89 -11.81
C MET A 136 -3.19 -10.29 -12.25
N PRO A 137 -2.35 -11.36 -12.24
CA PRO A 137 -2.83 -12.70 -12.60
C PRO A 137 -4.00 -13.18 -11.75
N ARG A 138 -3.92 -12.98 -10.43
CA ARG A 138 -4.98 -13.37 -9.49
C ARG A 138 -6.22 -12.49 -9.65
N LEU A 139 -6.05 -11.21 -9.96
CA LEU A 139 -7.17 -10.31 -10.24
C LEU A 139 -8.00 -10.82 -11.42
N PHE A 140 -7.34 -11.27 -12.50
CA PHE A 140 -8.06 -11.83 -13.66
C PHE A 140 -8.85 -13.09 -13.32
N GLU A 141 -8.29 -13.99 -12.51
CA GLU A 141 -9.01 -15.17 -11.99
C GLU A 141 -10.23 -14.75 -11.16
N ASP A 142 -10.06 -13.79 -10.24
CA ASP A 142 -11.13 -13.28 -9.39
C ASP A 142 -12.25 -12.61 -10.22
N LEU A 143 -11.89 -11.87 -11.27
CA LEU A 143 -12.84 -11.22 -12.19
C LEU A 143 -13.62 -12.24 -13.03
N ALA A 144 -12.95 -13.28 -13.54
CA ALA A 144 -13.58 -14.36 -14.28
C ALA A 144 -14.61 -15.10 -13.41
N LEU A 145 -14.24 -15.47 -12.18
CA LEU A 145 -15.14 -16.12 -11.22
C LEU A 145 -16.31 -15.21 -10.81
N ALA A 146 -16.03 -13.93 -10.53
CA ALA A 146 -17.05 -12.96 -10.13
C ALA A 146 -18.12 -12.75 -11.22
N ARG A 147 -17.80 -13.02 -12.49
CA ARG A 147 -18.77 -12.95 -13.59
C ARG A 147 -19.69 -14.16 -13.61
N LEU A 148 -19.16 -15.35 -13.30
CA LEU A 148 -19.95 -16.59 -13.28
C LEU A 148 -20.99 -16.60 -12.16
N ASP A 149 -20.70 -15.95 -11.02
CA ASP A 149 -21.58 -15.95 -9.84
C ASP A 149 -22.22 -14.58 -9.53
N GLY A 150 -22.16 -13.64 -10.48
CA GLY A 150 -22.84 -12.33 -10.38
C GLY A 150 -22.20 -11.34 -9.41
N ARG A 151 -21.01 -11.60 -8.87
CA ARG A 151 -20.28 -10.68 -7.98
C ARG A 151 -19.47 -9.60 -8.71
N PHE A 152 -19.42 -9.63 -10.04
CA PHE A 152 -18.57 -8.74 -10.84
C PHE A 152 -18.75 -7.24 -10.52
N PRO A 153 -19.98 -6.67 -10.50
CA PRO A 153 -20.16 -5.25 -10.17
C PRO A 153 -19.58 -4.89 -8.79
N ARG A 154 -19.82 -5.75 -7.77
CA ARG A 154 -19.29 -5.54 -6.42
C ARG A 154 -17.77 -5.56 -6.36
N LEU A 155 -17.12 -6.38 -7.20
CA LEU A 155 -15.67 -6.42 -7.28
C LEU A 155 -15.12 -5.15 -7.94
N ILE A 156 -15.75 -4.68 -9.02
CA ILE A 156 -15.40 -3.39 -9.66
C ILE A 156 -15.57 -2.24 -8.67
N ASP A 157 -16.71 -2.13 -7.97
CA ASP A 157 -16.96 -1.09 -6.96
C ASP A 157 -15.88 -1.09 -5.87
N LYS A 158 -15.48 -2.29 -5.42
CA LYS A 158 -14.42 -2.45 -4.43
C LYS A 158 -13.07 -1.95 -4.94
N LEU A 159 -12.73 -2.23 -6.19
CA LEU A 159 -11.48 -1.78 -6.83
C LEU A 159 -11.53 -0.28 -7.15
N ALA A 160 -12.69 0.27 -7.49
CA ALA A 160 -12.89 1.68 -7.80
C ALA A 160 -12.85 2.56 -6.54
N ARG A 161 -13.44 2.12 -5.42
CA ARG A 161 -13.58 2.97 -4.21
C ARG A 161 -12.27 3.24 -3.47
N VAL A 162 -11.28 2.35 -3.56
CA VAL A 162 -10.02 2.49 -2.82
C VAL A 162 -9.22 3.66 -3.38
N GLN A 163 -8.66 4.49 -2.51
CA GLN A 163 -7.95 5.69 -2.93
C GLN A 163 -6.63 5.38 -3.61
N LEU A 164 -5.94 4.33 -3.18
CA LEU A 164 -4.78 3.76 -3.85
C LEU A 164 -5.02 2.28 -4.18
N LEU A 165 -5.08 1.96 -5.47
CA LEU A 165 -5.07 0.58 -5.96
C LEU A 165 -3.66 0.23 -6.42
N ILE A 166 -3.07 -0.83 -5.87
CA ILE A 166 -1.77 -1.34 -6.27
C ILE A 166 -1.98 -2.58 -7.13
N LEU A 167 -1.56 -2.50 -8.39
CA LEU A 167 -1.58 -3.59 -9.37
C LEU A 167 -0.16 -4.11 -9.58
N ASP A 168 0.15 -5.22 -8.92
CA ASP A 168 1.46 -5.85 -8.95
C ASP A 168 1.55 -6.90 -10.07
N ASP A 169 2.74 -7.09 -10.63
CA ASP A 169 3.01 -7.98 -11.78
C ASP A 169 2.17 -7.69 -13.03
N TRP A 170 2.08 -6.41 -13.43
CA TRP A 170 1.52 -6.01 -14.71
C TRP A 170 2.35 -6.52 -15.90
N GLY A 171 1.64 -7.02 -16.90
CA GLY A 171 2.21 -7.43 -18.17
C GLY A 171 3.07 -8.68 -18.15
N THR A 172 2.60 -9.71 -17.45
CA THR A 172 3.23 -11.04 -17.46
C THR A 172 2.90 -11.85 -18.71
N HIS A 173 1.84 -11.51 -19.43
CA HIS A 173 1.38 -12.15 -20.66
C HIS A 173 0.56 -11.17 -21.49
N THR A 174 0.33 -11.50 -22.76
CA THR A 174 -0.61 -10.76 -23.62
C THR A 174 -2.04 -10.92 -23.10
N LEU A 175 -2.82 -9.85 -23.14
CA LEU A 175 -4.18 -9.87 -22.62
C LEU A 175 -5.15 -10.59 -23.57
N SER A 176 -6.17 -11.25 -23.02
CA SER A 176 -7.34 -11.69 -23.79
C SER A 176 -8.34 -10.55 -23.96
N ASP A 177 -9.28 -10.68 -24.90
CA ASP A 177 -10.32 -9.65 -25.14
C ASP A 177 -11.10 -9.34 -23.86
N ARG A 178 -11.38 -10.38 -23.07
CA ARG A 178 -12.09 -10.20 -21.80
C ARG A 178 -11.26 -9.43 -20.79
N GLN A 179 -9.98 -9.76 -20.64
CA GLN A 179 -9.08 -9.07 -19.73
C GLN A 179 -8.90 -7.59 -20.11
N ARG A 180 -8.85 -7.26 -21.42
CA ARG A 180 -8.80 -5.87 -21.89
C ARG A 180 -10.02 -5.09 -21.43
N LEU A 181 -11.22 -5.64 -21.65
CA LEU A 181 -12.47 -5.00 -21.26
C LEU A 181 -12.58 -4.85 -19.73
N ASP A 182 -12.16 -5.86 -18.97
CA ASP A 182 -12.13 -5.80 -17.51
C ASP A 182 -11.21 -4.67 -17.01
N LEU A 183 -10.03 -4.52 -17.62
CA LEU A 183 -9.11 -3.44 -17.25
C LEU A 183 -9.62 -2.06 -17.66
N LEU A 184 -10.22 -1.95 -18.84
CA LEU A 184 -10.82 -0.69 -19.27
C LEU A 184 -11.88 -0.23 -18.27
N GLU A 185 -12.77 -1.13 -17.83
CA GLU A 185 -13.78 -0.82 -16.82
C GLU A 185 -13.15 -0.31 -15.50
N ILE A 186 -12.13 -1.02 -15.00
CA ILE A 186 -11.43 -0.62 -13.76
C ILE A 186 -10.78 0.75 -13.90
N PHE A 187 -10.12 1.01 -15.03
CA PHE A 187 -9.40 2.27 -15.24
C PHE A 187 -10.31 3.44 -15.59
N GLU A 188 -11.43 3.20 -16.27
CA GLU A 188 -12.47 4.19 -16.51
C GLU A 188 -13.03 4.71 -15.19
N GLU A 189 -13.44 3.80 -14.31
CA GLU A 189 -14.03 4.18 -13.01
C GLU A 189 -13.07 4.95 -12.10
N ARG A 190 -11.76 4.75 -12.29
CA ARG A 190 -10.71 5.39 -11.49
C ARG A 190 -10.13 6.65 -12.13
N TYR A 191 -10.32 6.85 -13.43
CA TYR A 191 -9.66 7.93 -14.18
C TYR A 191 -9.97 9.31 -13.59
N ARG A 192 -8.91 10.06 -13.23
CA ARG A 192 -8.96 11.37 -12.55
C ARG A 192 -9.74 11.41 -11.22
N ARG A 193 -10.08 10.25 -10.64
CA ARG A 193 -10.85 10.13 -9.38
C ARG A 193 -10.05 9.50 -8.25
N LYS A 194 -9.20 8.52 -8.56
CA LYS A 194 -8.39 7.75 -7.60
C LYS A 194 -7.06 7.34 -8.23
N SER A 195 -6.05 7.13 -7.39
CA SER A 195 -4.67 6.88 -7.85
C SER A 195 -4.38 5.40 -8.01
N THR A 196 -3.61 5.01 -9.03
CA THR A 196 -3.21 3.62 -9.25
C THR A 196 -1.68 3.51 -9.27
N LEU A 197 -1.14 2.55 -8.52
CA LEU A 197 0.27 2.19 -8.57
C LEU A 197 0.42 0.87 -9.33
N ILE A 198 1.19 0.87 -10.41
CA ILE A 198 1.42 -0.30 -11.24
C ILE A 198 2.88 -0.72 -11.15
N THR A 199 3.14 -2.01 -10.97
CA THR A 199 4.49 -2.55 -11.15
C THR A 199 4.55 -3.43 -12.39
N ALA A 200 5.53 -3.25 -13.26
CA ALA A 200 5.70 -4.09 -14.45
C ALA A 200 7.16 -4.50 -14.65
N GLN A 201 7.39 -5.63 -15.31
CA GLN A 201 8.74 -6.01 -15.72
C GLN A 201 9.13 -5.37 -17.05
N ILE A 202 8.18 -5.30 -17.99
CA ILE A 202 8.37 -4.69 -19.29
C ILE A 202 8.26 -3.15 -19.21
N PRO A 203 9.01 -2.42 -20.05
CA PRO A 203 8.91 -0.96 -20.14
C PRO A 203 7.52 -0.53 -20.65
N VAL A 204 7.10 0.68 -20.30
CA VAL A 204 5.79 1.24 -20.70
C VAL A 204 5.61 1.25 -22.23
N ALA A 205 6.69 1.46 -22.99
CA ALA A 205 6.67 1.44 -24.46
C ALA A 205 6.17 0.10 -25.04
N ALA A 206 6.38 -1.02 -24.33
CA ALA A 206 5.91 -2.34 -24.75
C ALA A 206 4.47 -2.65 -24.31
N TRP A 207 3.83 -1.77 -23.53
CA TRP A 207 2.49 -2.04 -23.01
C TRP A 207 1.44 -2.01 -24.11
N HIS A 208 1.58 -1.16 -25.12
CA HIS A 208 0.62 -1.12 -26.23
C HIS A 208 0.52 -2.48 -26.95
N GLU A 209 1.67 -3.07 -27.28
CA GLU A 209 1.76 -4.41 -27.89
C GLU A 209 1.24 -5.50 -26.95
N MET A 210 1.64 -5.47 -25.68
CA MET A 210 1.22 -6.44 -24.68
C MET A 210 -0.30 -6.40 -24.40
N ILE A 211 -0.92 -5.21 -24.39
CA ILE A 211 -2.37 -5.10 -24.30
C ILE A 211 -2.94 -5.71 -25.59
N GLY A 212 -2.48 -5.28 -26.75
CA GLY A 212 -3.04 -5.66 -28.05
C GLY A 212 -4.45 -5.07 -28.26
N GLU A 213 -4.93 -5.12 -29.50
CA GLU A 213 -6.08 -4.33 -29.99
C GLU A 213 -5.86 -2.82 -29.78
N ALA A 214 -5.58 -2.11 -30.87
CA ALA A 214 -5.09 -0.73 -30.81
C ALA A 214 -6.05 0.21 -30.07
N THR A 215 -7.35 0.06 -30.28
CA THR A 215 -8.36 0.97 -29.71
C THR A 215 -8.42 0.88 -28.19
N LEU A 216 -8.46 -0.34 -27.65
CA LEU A 216 -8.48 -0.62 -26.22
C LEU A 216 -7.12 -0.35 -25.59
N ALA A 217 -6.02 -0.63 -26.29
CA ALA A 217 -4.68 -0.29 -25.82
C ALA A 217 -4.54 1.22 -25.62
N ASP A 218 -4.92 2.04 -26.61
CA ASP A 218 -4.90 3.49 -26.51
C ASP A 218 -5.82 3.99 -25.38
N ALA A 219 -7.04 3.46 -25.30
CA ALA A 219 -7.97 3.84 -24.24
C ALA A 219 -7.44 3.53 -22.84
N ILE A 220 -6.88 2.34 -22.62
CA ILE A 220 -6.31 1.96 -21.33
C ILE A 220 -5.10 2.85 -21.03
N LEU A 221 -4.14 2.95 -21.94
CA LEU A 221 -2.90 3.70 -21.72
C LEU A 221 -3.14 5.18 -21.48
N ASP A 222 -4.07 5.82 -22.18
CA ASP A 222 -4.45 7.21 -21.93
C ASP A 222 -4.85 7.44 -20.46
N ARG A 223 -5.56 6.48 -19.86
CA ARG A 223 -6.04 6.58 -18.47
C ARG A 223 -4.95 6.32 -17.44
N ILE A 224 -4.02 5.42 -17.72
CA ILE A 224 -3.02 4.98 -16.72
C ILE A 224 -1.64 5.59 -16.89
N VAL A 225 -1.23 5.98 -18.10
CA VAL A 225 0.14 6.40 -18.44
C VAL A 225 0.25 7.92 -18.62
N HIS A 226 -0.82 8.61 -19.05
CA HIS A 226 -0.77 10.05 -19.35
C HIS A 226 -0.44 10.88 -18.10
N ASN A 227 -1.08 10.58 -16.96
CA ASN A 227 -0.91 11.31 -15.70
C ASN A 227 -0.15 10.47 -14.65
N ALA A 228 0.97 9.87 -15.05
CA ALA A 228 1.74 8.95 -14.22
C ALA A 228 3.16 9.40 -13.96
N HIS A 229 3.55 9.38 -12.68
CA HIS A 229 4.95 9.36 -12.27
C HIS A 229 5.57 8.03 -12.67
N ARG A 230 6.80 8.05 -13.20
CA ARG A 230 7.47 6.84 -13.67
C ARG A 230 8.82 6.70 -12.99
N ILE A 231 9.06 5.51 -12.44
CA ILE A 231 10.34 5.12 -11.87
C ILE A 231 10.76 3.82 -12.55
N THR A 232 11.90 3.86 -13.23
CA THR A 232 12.50 2.67 -13.85
C THR A 232 13.62 2.19 -12.95
N LEU A 233 13.47 0.98 -12.44
CA LEU A 233 14.47 0.33 -11.60
C LEU A 233 15.44 -0.48 -12.46
N GLU A 234 16.72 -0.26 -12.21
CA GLU A 234 17.82 -0.95 -12.89
C GLU A 234 18.64 -1.78 -11.91
N GLY A 235 19.63 -2.51 -12.42
CA GLY A 235 20.58 -3.28 -11.63
C GLY A 235 20.12 -4.68 -11.24
N ASP A 236 20.94 -5.32 -10.42
CA ASP A 236 20.79 -6.73 -10.04
C ASP A 236 19.61 -7.01 -9.09
N SER A 237 19.25 -8.28 -9.02
CA SER A 237 18.26 -8.77 -8.07
C SER A 237 18.68 -8.54 -6.62
N MET A 238 17.89 -7.75 -5.89
CA MET A 238 18.03 -7.51 -4.44
C MET A 238 17.81 -8.77 -3.60
N ARG A 239 17.26 -9.85 -4.18
CA ARG A 239 17.06 -11.12 -3.47
C ARG A 239 18.39 -11.85 -3.22
N LYS A 240 19.34 -11.75 -4.16
CA LYS A 240 20.65 -12.42 -4.06
C LYS A 240 21.52 -11.85 -2.92
N ARG A 241 21.31 -10.58 -2.56
CA ARG A 241 22.06 -9.89 -1.50
C ARG A 241 21.59 -10.23 -0.08
N LYS A 242 20.41 -10.84 0.07
CA LYS A 242 19.87 -11.26 1.38
C LYS A 242 20.20 -12.71 1.74
N THR A 243 20.78 -13.49 0.84
CA THR A 243 21.34 -14.79 1.21
C THR A 243 22.62 -14.50 2.00
N PRO A 244 22.69 -14.80 3.31
CA PRO A 244 23.98 -14.79 4.00
C PRO A 244 24.84 -15.81 3.27
N THR A 245 26.07 -15.45 2.94
CA THR A 245 27.09 -16.37 2.48
C THR A 245 27.42 -17.32 3.64
N LEU A 246 26.55 -18.30 3.90
CA LEU A 246 26.89 -19.49 4.66
C LEU A 246 27.42 -20.47 3.63
N LEU A 247 28.74 -20.55 3.59
CA LEU A 247 29.60 -21.71 3.35
C LEU A 247 31.00 -21.14 3.17
N THR A 248 31.72 -20.99 4.28
CA THR A 248 33.18 -20.97 4.24
C THR A 248 33.63 -22.39 3.91
N ASP A 249 34.42 -22.53 2.85
CA ASP A 249 35.03 -23.79 2.37
C ASP A 249 36.08 -24.35 3.35
N GLY A 250 35.66 -24.64 4.59
CA GLY A 250 36.53 -25.14 5.66
C GLY A 250 36.03 -26.37 6.42
N GLU A 251 34.78 -26.81 6.22
CA GLU A 251 34.16 -27.87 7.03
C GLU A 251 33.60 -29.06 6.21
N ILE A 252 34.11 -29.30 5.00
CA ILE A 252 33.76 -30.50 4.20
C ILE A 252 34.81 -31.62 4.35
N THR A 253 35.85 -31.45 5.18
CA THR A 253 36.97 -32.42 5.28
C THR A 253 37.04 -33.22 6.59
N GLU A 254 35.93 -33.45 7.30
CA GLU A 254 35.95 -34.36 8.48
C GLU A 254 34.88 -35.47 8.49
N ILE A 255 34.06 -35.63 7.43
CA ILE A 255 33.04 -36.71 7.41
C ILE A 255 33.52 -37.98 6.67
N ASN A 256 34.76 -38.01 6.15
CA ASN A 256 35.28 -39.20 5.45
C ASN A 256 36.45 -39.93 6.14
N HIS A 257 36.81 -39.58 7.38
CA HIS A 257 37.73 -40.39 8.19
C HIS A 257 37.38 -40.32 9.68
N SER A 258 36.36 -41.09 10.09
CA SER A 258 36.20 -41.63 11.45
C SER A 258 35.27 -42.83 11.40
#